data_AF-A0AAD6X3A0-F1
#
_entry.id   AF-A0AAD6X3A0-F1
#
_cell.length_a   1.000
_cell.length_b   1.000
_cell.length_c   1.000
_cell.angle_alpha   90.00
_cell.angle_beta   90.00
_cell.angle_gamma   90.00
#
_symmetry.space_group_name_H-M   'P 1'
#
loop_
_entity.id
_entity.type
_entity.pdbx_description
1 polymer ?
#
loop_
_entity_poly.entity_id
_entity_poly.type
_entity_poly.pdbx_seq_one_letter_code
_entity_poly.pdbx_strand_id
1 'polypeptide(L)' 'MNNPLRATYRLLQRQAHEFPVLFYSCVIGAIGPVLLVTVPPVKERLGYKAAEPIPLSYPVPNRPRRPVQGYED' A
#
# COMPACT_ATOMS: atom_id res chain seq x y z
N MET A 1 -24.81 -33.44 11.83
CA MET A 1 -23.54 -33.00 11.22
C MET A 1 -23.29 -31.55 11.58
N ASN A 2 -22.33 -31.24 12.46
CA ASN A 2 -22.02 -29.86 12.84
C ASN A 2 -21.33 -29.16 11.67
N ASN A 3 -22.02 -28.22 11.00
CA ASN A 3 -21.41 -27.41 9.95
C ASN A 3 -20.49 -26.36 10.60
N PRO A 4 -19.16 -26.45 10.42
CA PRO A 4 -18.21 -25.54 11.07
C PRO A 4 -18.48 -24.08 10.69
N LEU A 5 -18.90 -23.81 9.45
CA LEU A 5 -19.18 -22.45 8.98
C LEU A 5 -20.34 -21.79 9.73
N ARG A 6 -21.38 -22.57 10.05
CA ARG A 6 -22.54 -22.06 10.82
C ARG A 6 -22.17 -21.78 12.27
N ALA A 7 -21.23 -22.54 12.84
CA ALA A 7 -20.70 -22.28 14.18
C ALA A 7 -19.85 -21.00 14.20
N THR A 8 -18.95 -20.83 13.23
CA THR A 8 -18.12 -19.62 13.11
C THR A 8 -18.95 -18.36 12.89
N TYR A 9 -19.96 -18.40 12.00
CA TYR A 9 -20.84 -17.25 11.78
C TYR A 9 -21.55 -16.80 13.06
N ARG A 10 -22.11 -17.73 13.84
CA ARG A 10 -22.77 -17.41 15.11
C ARG A 10 -21.80 -16.84 16.14
N LEU A 11 -20.55 -17.33 16.15
CA LEU A 11 -19.49 -16.77 17.01
C LEU A 11 -19.19 -15.31 16.62
N LEU A 12 -18.94 -15.04 15.34
CA LEU A 12 -18.66 -13.68 14.87
C LEU A 12 -19.84 -12.73 15.13
N GLN A 13 -21.06 -13.18 14.87
CA GLN A 13 -22.28 -12.42 15.16
C GLN A 13 -22.37 -12.08 16.66
N ARG A 14 -22.12 -13.06 17.54
CA ARG A 14 -22.14 -12.87 18.99
C ARG A 14 -21.07 -11.86 19.44
N GLN A 15 -19.85 -11.98 18.92
CA GLN A 15 -18.76 -11.04 19.23
C GLN A 15 -19.06 -9.61 18.77
N ALA A 16 -19.69 -9.46 17.60
CA ALA A 16 -20.11 -8.15 17.08
C ALA A 16 -21.15 -7.44 17.98
N HIS A 17 -21.98 -8.19 18.70
CA HIS A 17 -23.00 -7.64 19.60
C HIS A 17 -22.54 -7.52 21.06
N GLU A 18 -21.81 -8.50 21.60
CA GLU A 18 -21.36 -8.50 23.00
C GLU A 18 -20.13 -7.60 23.22
N PHE A 19 -19.21 -7.56 22.24
CA PHE A 19 -17.95 -6.82 22.33
C PHE A 19 -17.70 -5.99 21.06
N PRO A 20 -18.59 -5.04 20.74
CA PRO A 20 -18.55 -4.32 19.46
C PRO A 20 -17.23 -3.58 19.24
N VAL A 21 -16.69 -2.93 20.27
CA VAL A 21 -15.46 -2.15 20.15
C VAL A 21 -14.28 -3.02 19.75
N LEU A 22 -14.09 -4.16 20.42
CA LEU A 22 -12.97 -5.08 20.12
C LEU A 22 -13.12 -5.71 18.74
N PHE A 23 -14.34 -6.16 18.41
CA PHE A 23 -14.63 -6.80 17.14
C PHE A 23 -14.36 -5.85 15.96
N TYR A 24 -14.96 -4.66 15.97
CA TYR A 24 -14.81 -3.72 14.86
C TYR A 24 -13.42 -3.07 14.81
N SER A 25 -12.74 -2.88 15.94
CA SER A 25 -11.35 -2.42 15.94
C SER A 25 -10.43 -3.40 15.20
N CYS A 26 -10.57 -4.71 15.45
CA CYS A 26 -9.81 -5.73 14.74
C CYS A 26 -10.17 -5.78 13.26
N VAL A 27 -11.46 -5.71 12.90
CA VAL A 27 -11.91 -5.73 11.50
C VAL A 27 -11.36 -4.53 10.73
N ILE A 28 -11.52 -3.32 11.25
CA ILE A 28 -11.02 -2.10 10.61
C ILE A 28 -9.49 -2.10 10.56
N GLY A 29 -8.82 -2.53 11.64
CA GLY A 29 -7.38 -2.69 11.68
C GLY A 29 -6.86 -3.67 10.62
N ALA A 30 -7.56 -4.77 10.38
CA ALA A 30 -7.21 -5.76 9.37
C ALA A 30 -7.50 -5.30 7.94
N ILE A 31 -8.51 -4.44 7.72
CA ILE A 31 -8.83 -3.90 6.40
C ILE A 31 -7.63 -3.13 5.81
N GLY A 32 -6.87 -2.38 6.61
CA GLY A 32 -5.70 -1.62 6.15
C GLY A 32 -4.64 -2.48 5.45
N PRO A 33 -4.04 -3.48 6.12
CA PRO A 33 -3.08 -4.40 5.52
C PRO A 33 -3.64 -5.17 4.31
N VAL A 34 -4.92 -5.57 4.36
CA VAL A 34 -5.58 -6.24 3.23
C VAL A 34 -5.62 -5.32 2.01
N LEU A 35 -6.00 -4.06 2.19
CA LEU A 35 -6.00 -3.07 1.10
C LEU A 35 -4.57 -2.77 0.62
N LEU A 36 -3.58 -2.70 1.50
CA LEU A 36 -2.17 -2.50 1.11
C LEU A 36 -1.69 -3.58 0.14
N VAL A 37 -2.06 -4.84 0.37
CA VAL A 37 -1.65 -5.96 -0.49
C VAL A 37 -2.51 -6.06 -1.75
N THR A 38 -3.82 -5.77 -1.66
CA THR A 38 -4.76 -6.01 -2.77
C THR A 38 -4.87 -4.83 -3.74
N VAL A 39 -4.78 -3.58 -3.26
CA VAL A 39 -5.02 -2.39 -4.09
C VAL A 39 -3.91 -2.13 -5.11
N PRO A 40 -2.59 -2.22 -4.80
CA PRO A 40 -1.53 -1.97 -5.77
C PRO A 40 -1.62 -2.81 -7.05
N PRO A 41 -1.75 -4.16 -7.00
CA PRO A 41 -1.85 -4.95 -8.22
C PRO A 41 -3.13 -4.67 -9.00
N VAL A 42 -4.23 -4.30 -8.33
CA VAL A 42 -5.47 -3.89 -9.01
C VAL A 42 -5.26 -2.56 -9.75
N LYS A 43 -4.61 -1.58 -9.11
CA LYS A 43 -4.29 -0.30 -9.75
C LYS A 43 -3.38 -0.46 -10.96
N GLU A 44 -2.34 -1.30 -10.87
CA GLU A 44 -1.44 -1.58 -11.99
C GLU A 44 -2.18 -2.20 -13.18
N ARG A 45 -3.10 -3.14 -12.93
CA ARG A 45 -3.96 -3.75 -13.98
C ARG A 45 -4.89 -2.75 -14.64
N LEU A 46 -5.29 -1.70 -13.93
CA LEU A 46 -6.10 -0.60 -14.46
C LEU A 46 -5.24 0.46 -15.20
N GLY A 47 -3.95 0.22 -15.39
CA GLY A 47 -3.05 1.10 -16.12
C GLY A 47 -2.47 2.25 -15.29
N TYR A 48 -2.70 2.26 -13.97
CA TYR A 48 -2.05 3.23 -13.09
C TYR A 48 -0.55 2.95 -12.98
N LYS A 49 0.27 3.96 -13.25
CA LYS A 49 1.72 3.93 -13.01
C LYS A 49 2.09 4.92 -11.91
N ALA A 50 2.99 4.52 -11.02
CA ALA A 50 3.53 5.41 -10.01
C ALA A 50 4.32 6.55 -10.68
N ALA A 51 4.23 7.75 -10.10
CA ALA A 51 5.02 8.89 -10.56
C ALA A 51 6.50 8.63 -10.33
N GLU A 52 7.34 9.14 -11.24
CA GLU A 52 8.79 9.10 -11.06
C GLU A 52 9.20 9.92 -9.83
N PRO A 53 10.22 9.47 -9.08
CA PRO A 53 10.68 10.19 -7.90
C PRO A 53 11.29 11.53 -8.28
N ILE A 54 10.94 12.57 -7.53
CA ILE A 54 11.51 13.92 -7.69
C ILE A 54 12.99 13.87 -7.28
N PRO A 55 13.91 14.48 -8.05
CA PRO A 55 15.31 14.55 -7.67
C PRO A 55 15.48 15.35 -6.38
N LEU A 56 16.10 14.74 -5.37
CA LEU A 56 16.40 15.38 -4.08
C LEU A 56 17.69 16.22 -4.12
N SER A 57 18.48 16.08 -5.18
CA SER A 57 19.77 16.75 -5.36
C SER A 57 19.96 17.20 -6.80
N TYR A 58 20.95 18.07 -7.03
CA TYR A 58 21.30 18.51 -8.38
C TYR A 58 21.66 17.30 -9.25
N PRO A 59 21.03 17.12 -10.43
CA PRO A 59 21.25 15.95 -11.27
C PRO A 59 22.62 16.06 -11.94
N VAL A 60 23.64 15.49 -11.29
CA VAL A 60 24.99 15.40 -11.86
C VAL A 60 25.00 14.32 -12.94
N PRO A 61 25.36 14.65 -14.20
CA PRO A 61 25.46 13.65 -15.24
C PRO A 61 26.54 12.61 -14.91
N ASN A 62 26.24 11.32 -15.07
CA ASN A 62 27.22 10.24 -14.91
C ASN A 62 28.12 10.13 -16.15
N ARG A 63 28.98 11.14 -16.36
CA ARG A 63 29.93 11.21 -17.48
C ARG A 63 31.27 11.82 -17.03
N PRO A 64 32.39 11.47 -17.69
CA PRO A 64 33.66 12.12 -17.41
C PRO A 64 33.62 13.61 -17.76
N ARG A 65 34.51 14.38 -17.11
CA ARG A 65 34.68 15.81 -17.38
C ARG A 65 35.10 15.99 -18.85
N ARG A 66 34.50 16.98 -19.50
CA ARG A 66 34.86 17.39 -20.86
C ARG A 66 35.43 18.81 -20.78
N PRO A 67 36.59 19.09 -21.40
CA PRO A 67 37.09 20.46 -21.47
C PRO A 67 36.07 21.34 -22.19
N VAL A 68 35.83 22.54 -21.65
CA VAL A 68 34.92 23.56 -22.20
C VAL A 68 35.75 24.76 -22.64
N GLN A 69 35.25 25.54 -23.60
CA GLN A 69 35.86 26.77 -24.10
C GLN A 69 34.78 27.86 -24.15
N GLY A 70 35.15 29.14 -24.09
CA GLY A 70 34.23 30.27 -24.35
C GLY A 70 33.96 31.22 -23.19
N TYR A 71 34.68 31.09 -22.07
CA TYR A 71 34.68 32.03 -20.93
C TYR A 71 36.11 32.21 -20.37
N GLU A 72 37.12 32.11 -21.24
CA GLU A 72 38.48 32.50 -20.86
C GLU A 72 38.54 34.04 -20.80
N ASP A 73 39.18 34.61 -19.77
CA ASP A 73 39.34 36.06 -19.60
C ASP A 73 40.06 36.72 -20.79
#